data_AF-A0A2H6END5-F1
#
_entry.id   AF-A0A2H6END5-F1
#
_cell.length_a   1.000
_cell.length_b   1.000
_cell.length_c   1.000
_cell.angle_alpha   90.00
_cell.angle_beta   90.00
_cell.angle_gamma   90.00
#
_symmetry.space_group_name_H-M   'P 1'
#
loop_
_entity.id
_entity.type
_entity.pdbx_description
1 polymer ?
#
loop_
_entity_poly.entity_id
_entity_poly.type
_entity_poly.pdbx_seq_one_letter_code
_entity_poly.pdbx_strand_id
1 'polypeptide(L)' 'MSKKKEQKFEQLLLRLEEISTLLESDDIGLEDSVKLYEEGIELSRKCYSILANAELKVTELKKQLDSEFDKLEE' A
#
# COMPACT_ATOMS: atom_id res chain seq x y z
N MET A 1 -14.89 9.23 3.41
CA MET A 1 -14.42 7.85 3.08
C MET A 1 -12.90 7.69 3.01
N SER A 2 -12.09 8.77 3.02
CA SER A 2 -10.60 8.68 2.91
C SER A 2 -9.93 8.02 4.12
N LYS A 3 -10.31 8.39 5.35
CA LYS A 3 -9.72 7.84 6.59
C LYS A 3 -9.77 6.32 6.70
N LYS A 4 -10.85 5.69 6.21
CA LYS A 4 -11.04 4.23 6.29
C LYS A 4 -10.11 3.48 5.32
N LYS A 5 -9.71 4.10 4.20
CA LYS A 5 -8.74 3.52 3.26
C LYS A 5 -7.30 3.70 3.75
N GLU A 6 -6.97 4.84 4.34
CA GLU A 6 -5.67 5.07 5.01
C GLU A 6 -5.46 4.11 6.17
N GLN A 7 -6.43 4.00 7.08
CA GLN A 7 -6.34 3.02 8.18
C GLN A 7 -6.17 1.58 7.67
N LYS A 8 -6.73 1.26 6.50
CA LYS A 8 -6.58 -0.06 5.88
C LYS A 8 -5.18 -0.27 5.30
N PHE A 9 -4.54 0.75 4.74
CA PHE A 9 -3.16 0.66 4.26
C PHE A 9 -2.18 0.44 5.41
N GLU A 10 -2.24 1.28 6.44
CA GLU A 10 -1.36 1.20 7.61
C GLU A 10 -1.46 -0.18 8.29
N GLN A 11 -2.66 -0.74 8.38
CA GLN A 11 -2.87 -2.09 8.92
C GLN A 11 -2.23 -3.19 8.07
N LEU A 12 -2.32 -3.09 6.74
CA LEU A 12 -1.72 -4.08 5.84
C LEU A 12 -0.19 -3.99 5.89
N LEU A 13 0.36 -2.78 5.98
CA LEU A 13 1.79 -2.54 6.10
C LEU A 13 2.33 -3.06 7.43
N LEU A 14 1.65 -2.75 8.55
CA LEU A 14 2.02 -3.25 9.87
C LEU A 14 2.06 -4.78 9.90
N ARG A 15 1.05 -5.44 9.32
CA ARG A 15 1.03 -6.90 9.22
C ARG A 15 2.18 -7.45 8.39
N LEU A 16 2.57 -6.76 7.32
CA LEU A 16 3.71 -7.15 6.49
C LEU A 16 5.04 -7.05 7.27
N GLU A 17 5.21 -6.01 8.08
CA GLU A 17 6.37 -5.85 8.98
C GLU A 17 6.43 -6.94 10.06
N GLU A 18 5.28 -7.28 10.65
CA GLU A 18 5.16 -8.42 11.59
C GLU A 18 5.58 -9.73 10.91
N ILE A 19 5.12 -9.98 9.68
CA ILE A 19 5.49 -11.18 8.92
C ILE A 19 7.00 -11.21 8.66
N SER A 20 7.62 -10.09 8.26
CA SER A 20 9.06 -10.02 8.06
C SER A 20 9.81 -10.41 9.34
N THR A 21 9.38 -9.84 10.47
CA THR A 21 9.98 -10.14 11.79
C THR A 21 9.83 -11.61 12.16
N LEU A 22 8.67 -12.21 11.90
CA LEU A 22 8.42 -13.63 12.17
C LEU A 22 9.25 -14.57 11.27
N LEU A 23 9.44 -14.20 10.00
CA LEU A 23 10.25 -14.97 9.05
C LEU A 23 11.76 -14.89 9.36
N GLU A 24 12.20 -13.84 10.05
CA GLU A 24 13.58 -13.68 10.54
C GLU A 24 13.84 -14.43 11.86
N SER A 25 12.81 -14.96 12.51
CA SER A 25 12.94 -15.73 13.75
C SER A 25 13.53 -17.12 13.50
N ASP A 26 14.50 -17.54 14.31
CA ASP A 26 15.11 -18.87 14.23
C ASP A 26 14.17 -20.02 14.66
N ASP A 27 13.08 -19.72 15.35
CA ASP A 27 12.13 -20.70 15.91
C ASP A 27 10.96 -21.05 14.98
N ILE A 28 10.94 -20.52 13.75
CA ILE A 28 9.84 -20.76 12.81
C ILE A 28 9.97 -22.10 12.08
N GLY A 29 8.89 -22.89 12.08
CA GLY A 29 8.82 -24.14 11.33
C GLY A 29 8.58 -23.90 9.84
N LEU A 30 9.09 -24.80 8.98
CA LEU A 30 8.98 -24.70 7.51
C LEU A 30 7.55 -24.45 7.01
N GLU A 31 6.56 -25.17 7.55
CA GLU A 31 5.17 -25.02 7.13
C GLU A 31 4.63 -23.62 7.45
N ASP A 32 4.98 -23.07 8.60
CA ASP A 32 4.58 -21.73 9.01
C ASP A 32 5.32 -20.66 8.21
N SER A 33 6.61 -20.86 7.90
CA SER A 33 7.36 -19.98 7.01
C SER A 33 6.71 -19.87 5.63
N VAL A 34 6.25 -20.99 5.07
CA VAL A 34 5.57 -21.00 3.76
C VAL A 34 4.25 -20.23 3.84
N LYS A 35 3.44 -20.46 4.87
CA LYS A 35 2.16 -19.74 5.07
C LYS A 35 2.36 -18.23 5.23
N LEU A 36 3.32 -17.82 6.06
CA LEU A 36 3.64 -16.41 6.26
C LEU A 36 4.17 -15.76 4.99
N TYR A 37 4.96 -16.47 4.19
CA TYR A 37 5.45 -15.98 2.91
C TYR A 37 4.30 -15.76 1.91
N GLU A 38 3.37 -16.72 1.80
CA GLU A 38 2.17 -16.57 0.98
C GLU A 38 1.32 -15.36 1.40
N GLU A 39 1.09 -15.21 2.72
CA GLU A 39 0.39 -14.06 3.29
C GLU A 39 1.12 -12.75 2.93
N GLY A 40 2.45 -12.70 3.09
CA GLY A 40 3.28 -11.54 2.79
C GLY A 40 3.20 -11.13 1.32
N ILE A 41 3.19 -12.09 0.38
CA ILE A 41 3.00 -11.81 -1.05
C ILE A 41 1.64 -11.18 -1.32
N GLU A 42 0.57 -11.69 -0.71
CA GLU A 42 -0.77 -11.11 -0.88
C GLU A 42 -0.88 -9.70 -0.31
N LEU A 43 -0.35 -9.47 0.89
CA LEU A 43 -0.34 -8.16 1.54
C LEU A 43 0.45 -7.15 0.73
N SER A 44 1.64 -7.54 0.25
CA SER A 44 2.47 -6.70 -0.62
C SER A 44 1.69 -6.26 -1.86
N ARG A 45 1.01 -7.18 -2.55
CA ARG A 45 0.16 -6.86 -3.71
C ARG A 45 -0.96 -5.89 -3.37
N LYS A 46 -1.61 -6.04 -2.21
CA LYS A 46 -2.67 -5.14 -1.75
C LYS A 46 -2.12 -3.74 -1.48
N CYS A 47 -0.97 -3.63 -0.82
CA CYS A 47 -0.28 -2.36 -0.58
C CYS A 47 0.06 -1.64 -1.89
N TYR A 48 0.68 -2.35 -2.84
CA TYR A 48 0.97 -1.80 -4.17
C TYR A 48 -0.27 -1.28 -4.88
N SER A 49 -1.39 -2.02 -4.85
CA SER A 49 -2.65 -1.58 -5.45
C SER A 49 -3.18 -0.29 -4.82
N ILE A 50 -3.08 -0.15 -3.49
CA ILE A 50 -3.51 1.07 -2.79
C ILE A 50 -2.64 2.26 -3.21
N LEU A 51 -1.32 2.07 -3.26
CA LEU A 51 -0.37 3.12 -3.67
C LEU A 51 -0.60 3.55 -5.12
N ALA A 52 -0.77 2.61 -6.05
CA ALA A 52 -1.06 2.91 -7.45
C ALA A 52 -2.35 3.74 -7.61
N ASN A 53 -3.40 3.39 -6.85
CA ASN A 53 -4.64 4.18 -6.86
C ASN A 53 -4.46 5.59 -6.28
N ALA A 54 -3.62 5.75 -5.26
CA ALA A 54 -3.30 7.05 -4.68
C ALA A 54 -2.51 7.91 -5.69
N GLU A 55 -1.51 7.33 -6.35
CA GLU A 55 -0.70 7.99 -7.37
C GLU A 55 -1.55 8.47 -8.56
N LEU A 56 -2.46 7.63 -9.06
CA LEU A 56 -3.40 8.01 -10.11
C LEU A 56 -4.25 9.22 -9.70
N LYS A 57 -4.75 9.23 -8.45
CA LYS A 57 -5.55 10.33 -7.94
C LYS A 57 -4.75 11.63 -7.82
N VAL A 58 -3.50 11.56 -7.35
CA VAL A 58 -2.60 12.72 -7.26
C VAL A 58 -2.30 13.27 -8.66
N THR A 59 -2.05 12.38 -9.63
CA THR A 59 -1.76 12.76 -11.02
C THR A 59 -2.94 13.48 -11.66
N GLU A 60 -4.17 12.98 -11.47
CA GLU A 60 -5.38 13.61 -11.99
C GLU A 60 -5.61 14.98 -11.35
N LEU A 61 -5.44 15.11 -10.03
CA LEU A 61 -5.56 16.39 -9.33
C LEU A 61 -4.54 17.41 -9.82
N LYS A 62 -3.30 16.98 -10.07
CA LYS A 62 -2.25 17.84 -10.61
C LYS A 62 -2.64 18.36 -12.00
N LYS A 63 -3.13 17.48 -12.88
CA LYS A 63 -3.57 17.86 -14.23
C LYS A 63 -4.75 18.84 -14.20
N GLN A 64 -5.70 18.64 -13.28
CA GLN A 64 -6.82 19.56 -13.09
C GLN A 64 -6.34 20.93 -12.64
N LEU A 65 -5.42 20.97 -11.69
CA LEU A 65 -4.83 22.21 -11.18
C LEU A 65 -4.06 22.96 -12.28
N ASP A 66 -3.22 22.25 -13.06
CA ASP A 66 -2.49 22.84 -14.18
C ASP A 66 -3.47 23.46 -15.20
N SER A 67 -4.55 22.75 -15.56
CA SER A 67 -5.59 23.26 -16.46
C SER A 67 -6.39 24.44 -15.89
N GLU A 68 -6.53 24.55 -14.58
CA GLU A 68 -7.16 25.71 -13.94
C GLU A 68 -6.26 26.94 -14.00
N PHE A 69 -4.94 26.78 -13.85
CA PHE A 69 -3.97 27.87 -13.99
C PHE A 69 -3.90 28.39 -15.43
N ASP A 70 -3.88 27.52 -16.43
CA ASP A 70 -3.87 27.91 -17.85
C ASP A 70 -5.07 28.82 -18.21
N LYS A 71 -6.23 28.60 -17.59
CA LYS A 71 -7.45 29.41 -17.82
C LYS A 71 -7.46 30.75 -17.12
N LEU A 72 -6.56 30.96 -16.14
CA LEU A 72 -6.44 32.23 -15.41
C LEU A 72 -5.46 33.19 -16.09
N GLU A 73 -4.61 32.68 -16.98
CA GLU A 73 -3.65 33.47 -17.76
C GLU A 73 -4.21 33.97 -19.10
N GLU A 74 -5.38 33.49 -19.54
CA GLU A 74 -6.18 34.00 -20.68
C GLU A 74 -7.15 35.13 -20.26
#